data_AF-A0A820RZB1-F1
#
_entry.id   AF-A0A820RZB1-F1
#
_cell.length_a   1.000
_cell.length_b   1.000
_cell.length_c   1.000
_cell.angle_alpha   90.00
_cell.angle_beta   90.00
_cell.angle_gamma   90.00
#
_symmetry.space_group_name_H-M   'P 1'
#
loop_
_entity.id
_entity.type
_entity.pdbx_description
1 polymer ?
#
loop_
_entity_poly.entity_id
_entity_poly.type
_entity_poly.pdbx_seq_one_letter_code
_entity_poly.pdbx_strand_id
1 'polypeptide(L)' 'QTKEIAERRSECLDKIMGLVVNGGIDTETVLKTVEEYKVPPPSKQ' A
#
# COMPACT_ATOMS: atom_id res chain seq x y z
N GLN A 1 -4.14 15.32 -7.13
CA GLN A 1 -4.00 14.45 -5.94
C GLN A 1 -3.22 15.24 -4.89
N THR A 2 -3.68 15.30 -3.64
CA THR A 2 -3.03 16.09 -2.57
C THR A 2 -1.71 15.44 -2.13
N LYS A 3 -0.74 16.26 -1.69
CA LYS A 3 0.60 15.82 -1.23
C LYS A 3 0.54 14.71 -0.16
N GLU A 4 -0.40 14.82 0.76
CA GLU A 4 -0.62 13.85 1.85
C GLU A 4 -1.05 12.44 1.35
N ILE A 5 -1.79 12.36 0.23
CA ILE A 5 -2.19 11.07 -0.35
C ILE A 5 -0.98 10.38 -0.99
N ALA A 6 -0.06 11.16 -1.57
CA ALA A 6 1.15 10.62 -2.17
C ALA A 6 2.11 10.05 -1.09
N GLU A 7 2.24 10.73 0.05
CA GLU A 7 3.06 10.27 1.18
C GLU A 7 2.51 8.95 1.75
N ARG A 8 1.20 8.87 2.05
CA ARG A 8 0.56 7.63 2.53
C ARG A 8 0.68 6.46 1.54
N ARG A 9 0.67 6.75 0.23
CA ARG A 9 0.91 5.76 -0.82
C ARG A 9 2.32 5.19 -0.78
N SER A 10 3.31 6.06 -0.61
CA SER A 10 4.71 5.65 -0.54
C SER A 10 4.93 4.72 0.64
N GLU A 11 4.44 5.09 1.83
CA GLU A 11 4.59 4.26 3.03
C GLU A 11 3.87 2.91 2.92
N CYS A 12 2.67 2.90 2.32
CA CYS A 12 1.93 1.65 2.05
C CYS A 12 2.72 0.71 1.13
N LEU A 13 3.36 1.26 0.08
CA LEU A 13 4.16 0.48 -0.85
C LEU A 13 5.43 -0.06 -0.19
N ASP A 14 6.13 0.75 0.61
CA ASP A 14 7.33 0.31 1.33
C ASP A 14 7.03 -0.85 2.28
N LYS A 15 5.89 -0.80 2.99
CA LYS A 15 5.47 -1.90 3.88
C LYS A 15 5.15 -3.17 3.09
N ILE A 16 4.43 -3.06 1.97
CA ILE A 16 4.12 -4.21 1.11
C ILE A 16 5.42 -4.81 0.54
N MET A 17 6.34 -3.99 0.03
CA MET A 17 7.62 -4.48 -0.49
C MET A 17 8.46 -5.17 0.59
N GLY A 18 8.49 -4.62 1.81
CA GLY A 18 9.17 -5.25 2.95
C GLY A 18 8.62 -6.65 3.27
N LEU A 19 7.31 -6.85 3.14
CA LEU A 19 6.67 -8.15 3.34
C LEU A 19 6.96 -9.12 2.18
N VAL A 20 6.96 -8.64 0.94
CA VAL A 20 7.32 -9.45 -0.25
C VAL A 20 8.75 -9.99 -0.12
N VAL A 21 9.71 -9.14 0.24
CA VAL A 21 11.14 -9.52 0.36
C VAL A 21 11.38 -10.53 1.48
N ASN A 22 10.59 -10.52 2.56
CA ASN A 22 10.78 -11.39 3.72
C ASN A 22 10.23 -12.82 3.58
N GLY A 23 9.71 -13.22 2.42
CA GLY A 23 9.24 -14.59 2.20
C GLY A 23 7.93 -14.72 1.43
N GLY A 24 7.46 -13.62 0.84
CA GLY A 24 6.18 -13.57 0.14
C GLY A 24 5.05 -13.05 1.03
N ILE A 25 4.09 -12.40 0.39
CA ILE A 25 2.89 -11.84 1.02
C ILE A 25 1.67 -12.42 0.30
N ASP A 26 0.65 -12.79 1.06
CA ASP A 26 -0.64 -13.19 0.50
C ASP A 26 -1.50 -11.96 0.16
N THR A 27 -2.48 -12.16 -0.72
CA THR A 27 -3.38 -11.09 -1.18
C THR A 27 -4.19 -10.47 -0.04
N GLU A 28 -4.55 -11.23 1.00
CA GLU A 28 -5.33 -10.71 2.15
C GLU A 28 -4.48 -9.71 2.96
N THR A 29 -3.22 -10.02 3.20
CA THR A 29 -2.28 -9.11 3.88
C THR A 29 -2.02 -7.83 3.06
N VAL A 30 -1.96 -7.93 1.73
CA VAL A 30 -1.89 -6.75 0.85
C VAL A 30 -3.14 -5.88 1.02
N LEU A 31 -4.33 -6.47 0.96
CA LEU A 31 -5.60 -5.72 1.08
C LEU A 31 -5.73 -5.05 2.46
N LYS A 32 -5.39 -5.76 3.54
CA LYS A 32 -5.37 -5.20 4.91
C LYS A 32 -4.40 -4.03 5.03
N THR A 33 -3.21 -4.13 4.41
CA THR A 33 -2.22 -3.05 4.43
C THR A 33 -2.73 -1.83 3.65
N VAL A 34 -3.35 -2.02 2.49
CA VAL A 34 -3.94 -0.91 1.72
C VAL A 34 -5.07 -0.22 2.49
N GLU A 35 -5.90 -0.98 3.20
CA GLU A 35 -6.97 -0.47 4.06
C GLU A 35 -6.43 0.31 5.27
N GLU A 36 -5.39 -0.21 5.94
CA GLU A 36 -4.70 0.43 7.08
C GLU A 36 -4.23 1.85 6.72
N TYR A 37 -3.63 2.03 5.54
CA TYR A 37 -3.08 3.31 5.10
C TYR A 37 -4.13 4.26 4.51
N LYS A 38 -5.40 3.84 4.42
CA LYS A 38 -6.51 4.60 3.83
C LYS A 38 -6.16 5.16 2.45
N VAL A 39 -5.43 4.37 1.67
CA VAL A 39 -4.97 4.77 0.35
C VAL A 39 -6.09 4.44 -0.64
N PRO A 40 -6.68 5.43 -1.32
CA PRO A 40 -7.64 5.12 -2.36
C PRO A 40 -6.94 4.34 -3.46
N PRO A 41 -7.56 3.26 -3.99
CA PRO A 41 -7.02 2.54 -5.13
C PRO A 41 -6.73 3.55 -6.25
N PRO A 42 -5.73 3.28 -7.11
CA PRO A 42 -5.45 4.16 -8.22
C PRO A 42 -6.77 4.36 -8.98
N SER A 43 -7.29 5.59 -8.94
CA SER A 43 -8.39 6.00 -9.80
C SER A 43 -7.91 5.72 -11.21
N LYS A 44 -8.71 4.98 -12.01
CA LYS A 44 -8.39 4.70 -13.41
C LYS A 44 -7.85 5.98 -14.05
N GLN A 45 -6.61 5.92 -14.56
CA GLN A 45 -5.98 7.00 -15.31
C GLN A 45 -6.78 7.33 -16.56
#